data_AF-A0A937THC1-F1
#
_entry.id   AF-A0A937THC1-F1
#
_cell.length_a   1.000
_cell.length_b   1.000
_cell.length_c   1.000
_cell.angle_alpha   90.00
_cell.angle_beta   90.00
_cell.angle_gamma   90.00
#
_symmetry.space_group_name_H-M   'P 1'
#
loop_
_entity.id
_entity.type
_entity.pdbx_description
1 polymer ?
#
loop_
_entity_poly.entity_id
_entity_poly.type
_entity_poly.pdbx_seq_one_letter_code
_entity_poly.pdbx_strand_id
1 'polypeptide(L)'
;MYDRLEAENRITDQSTGNNTDLFMNFKPKMDQIDLLAGYKKIISNIYGIKPYYKRIRKLLLNYNRKNARKARINLIQLRAFFKSVLIIGMFRKGRREYWKLLIWTLFKRPRHFAEAVTFAVYGYHYRYVYGLSKKNS
;
A
#
# COMPACT_ATOMS: atom_id res chain seq x y z
N MET A 1 -22.98 -6.21 1.31
CA MET A 1 -22.78 -5.43 0.05
C MET A 1 -23.31 -6.22 -1.14
N TYR A 2 -22.90 -7.48 -1.28
CA TYR A 2 -23.38 -8.41 -2.31
C TYR A 2 -24.90 -8.54 -2.30
N ASP A 3 -25.49 -8.92 -1.17
CA ASP A 3 -26.95 -9.16 -1.03
C ASP A 3 -27.80 -7.96 -1.45
N ARG A 4 -27.30 -6.73 -1.23
CA ARG A 4 -27.97 -5.51 -1.69
C ARG A 4 -27.92 -5.36 -3.22
N LEU A 5 -26.79 -5.64 -3.85
CA LEU A 5 -26.65 -5.57 -5.31
C LEU A 5 -27.45 -6.67 -6.00
N GLU A 6 -27.51 -7.85 -5.38
CA GLU A 6 -28.35 -8.97 -5.80
C GLU A 6 -29.83 -8.62 -5.73
N ALA A 7 -30.30 -8.10 -4.59
CA ALA A 7 -31.68 -7.63 -4.43
C ALA A 7 -32.04 -6.49 -5.42
N GLU A 8 -31.07 -5.67 -5.81
CA GLU A 8 -31.26 -4.62 -6.82
C GLU A 8 -31.10 -5.13 -8.27
N ASN A 9 -30.88 -6.44 -8.51
CA ASN A 9 -30.60 -7.04 -9.83
C ASN A 9 -29.47 -6.35 -10.61
N ARG A 10 -28.43 -5.90 -9.88
CA ARG A 10 -27.32 -5.13 -10.44
C ARG A 10 -26.06 -5.96 -10.62
N ILE A 11 -26.01 -7.21 -10.21
CA ILE A 11 -24.86 -8.10 -10.43
C ILE A 11 -24.87 -8.54 -11.89
N THR A 12 -23.73 -8.40 -12.56
CA THR A 12 -23.57 -8.73 -13.99
C THR A 12 -22.75 -9.99 -14.22
N ASP A 13 -21.87 -10.33 -13.27
CA ASP A 13 -20.96 -11.48 -13.40
C ASP A 13 -20.48 -11.96 -12.03
N GLN A 14 -19.83 -13.12 -12.01
CA GLN A 14 -19.12 -13.64 -10.85
C GLN A 14 -17.86 -12.80 -10.58
N SER A 15 -17.46 -12.73 -9.30
CA SER A 15 -16.23 -12.02 -8.95
C SER A 15 -15.01 -12.80 -9.44
N THR A 16 -14.03 -12.09 -9.99
CA THR A 16 -12.72 -12.65 -10.37
C THR A 16 -11.87 -13.06 -9.17
N GLY A 17 -12.24 -12.61 -7.95
CA GLY A 17 -11.43 -12.77 -6.74
C GLY A 17 -10.21 -11.86 -6.68
N ASN A 18 -9.94 -11.03 -7.70
CA ASN A 18 -8.81 -10.11 -7.72
C ASN A 18 -9.22 -8.68 -7.35
N ASN A 19 -9.04 -8.32 -6.08
CA ASN A 19 -9.39 -6.99 -5.56
C ASN A 19 -8.57 -5.81 -6.13
N THR A 20 -7.61 -6.09 -7.03
CA THR A 20 -6.78 -5.06 -7.68
C THR A 20 -7.05 -4.92 -9.17
N ASP A 21 -7.85 -5.83 -9.75
CA ASP A 21 -8.37 -5.60 -11.09
C ASP A 21 -9.40 -4.46 -11.08
N LEU A 22 -9.61 -3.87 -12.25
CA LEU A 22 -10.63 -2.83 -12.45
C LEU A 22 -11.95 -3.47 -12.91
N PHE A 23 -12.12 -4.78 -12.71
CA PHE A 23 -13.29 -5.49 -13.16
C PHE A 23 -14.47 -5.13 -12.26
N MET A 24 -15.55 -4.71 -12.88
CA MET A 24 -16.77 -4.31 -12.19
C MET A 24 -17.85 -5.32 -12.53
N ASN A 25 -18.14 -6.21 -11.58
CA ASN A 25 -19.14 -7.27 -11.76
C ASN A 25 -20.55 -6.81 -11.38
N PHE A 26 -20.82 -5.49 -11.45
CA PHE A 26 -22.11 -4.92 -11.17
C PHE A 26 -22.37 -3.63 -11.98
N LYS A 27 -23.63 -3.29 -12.21
CA LYS A 27 -24.04 -2.02 -12.85
C LYS A 27 -23.99 -0.89 -11.81
N PRO A 28 -23.13 0.13 -11.91
CA PRO A 28 -23.08 1.25 -10.97
C PRO A 28 -24.31 2.18 -11.12
N LYS A 29 -24.68 2.90 -10.05
CA LYS A 29 -25.70 3.97 -10.11
C LYS A 29 -25.12 5.28 -10.68
N MET A 30 -23.81 5.46 -10.50
CA MET A 30 -23.01 6.53 -11.12
C MET A 30 -22.55 6.06 -12.49
N ASP A 31 -22.26 7.00 -13.39
CA ASP A 31 -21.56 6.69 -14.63
C ASP A 31 -20.28 5.86 -14.37
N GLN A 32 -20.09 4.82 -15.18
CA GLN A 32 -19.00 3.87 -14.99
C GLN A 32 -17.63 4.50 -15.24
N ILE A 33 -17.53 5.41 -16.19
CA ILE A 33 -16.29 6.11 -16.54
C ILE A 33 -15.89 7.03 -15.38
N ASP A 34 -16.84 7.80 -14.85
CA ASP A 34 -16.63 8.67 -13.69
C ASP A 34 -16.21 7.89 -12.45
N LEU A 35 -16.87 6.75 -12.19
CA LEU A 35 -16.55 5.89 -11.07
C LEU A 35 -15.13 5.32 -11.17
N LEU A 36 -14.73 4.84 -12.36
CA LEU A 36 -13.38 4.33 -12.62
C LEU A 36 -12.33 5.46 -12.54
N ALA A 37 -12.64 6.65 -13.03
CA ALA A 37 -11.77 7.81 -12.95
C ALA A 37 -11.53 8.23 -11.49
N GLY A 38 -12.60 8.29 -10.70
CA GLY A 38 -12.54 8.57 -9.26
C GLY A 38 -11.70 7.54 -8.51
N TYR A 39 -11.90 6.25 -8.78
CA TYR A 39 -11.09 5.18 -8.20
C TYR A 39 -9.60 5.34 -8.54
N LYS A 40 -9.25 5.51 -9.82
CA LYS A 40 -7.86 5.71 -10.27
C LYS A 40 -7.21 6.91 -9.57
N LYS A 41 -7.94 8.02 -9.43
CA LYS A 41 -7.49 9.23 -8.72
C LYS A 41 -7.21 8.96 -7.25
N ILE A 42 -8.07 8.22 -6.56
CA ILE A 42 -7.87 7.83 -5.16
C ILE A 42 -6.60 6.97 -5.05
N ILE A 43 -6.50 5.91 -5.85
CA ILE A 43 -5.36 4.98 -5.85
C ILE A 43 -4.02 5.71 -6.08
N SER A 44 -3.96 6.60 -7.08
CA SER A 44 -2.75 7.40 -7.34
C SER A 44 -2.39 8.32 -6.17
N ASN A 45 -3.40 8.88 -5.49
CA ASN A 45 -3.19 9.76 -4.35
C ASN A 45 -2.74 9.00 -3.10
N ILE A 46 -3.35 7.85 -2.80
CA ILE A 46 -3.09 7.15 -1.54
C ILE A 46 -1.83 6.26 -1.58
N TYR A 47 -1.44 5.78 -2.76
CA TYR A 47 -0.24 4.96 -2.98
C TYR A 47 0.91 5.71 -3.66
N GLY A 48 0.69 6.97 -4.05
CA GLY A 48 1.75 7.88 -4.48
C GLY A 48 2.88 7.93 -3.44
N ILE A 49 4.13 8.09 -3.90
CA ILE A 49 5.33 7.93 -3.06
C ILE A 49 5.23 8.77 -1.78
N LYS A 50 5.21 10.10 -1.89
CA LYS A 50 5.13 11.01 -0.74
C LYS A 50 3.90 10.77 0.16
N PRO A 51 2.65 10.76 -0.36
CA PRO A 51 1.47 10.59 0.49
C PRO A 51 1.44 9.23 1.20
N TYR A 52 1.90 8.16 0.55
CA TYR A 52 1.98 6.84 1.18
C TYR A 52 2.95 6.82 2.37
N TYR A 53 4.17 7.32 2.20
CA TYR A 53 5.15 7.39 3.29
C TYR A 53 4.69 8.31 4.44
N LYS A 54 3.98 9.40 4.13
CA LYS A 54 3.36 10.27 5.15
C LYS A 54 2.32 9.51 5.98
N ARG A 55 1.49 8.69 5.33
CA ARG A 55 0.49 7.85 6.03
C ARG A 55 1.14 6.81 6.93
N ILE A 56 2.23 6.17 6.49
CA ILE A 56 2.99 5.24 7.35
C ILE A 56 3.50 5.95 8.61
N ARG A 57 4.15 7.11 8.47
CA ARG A 57 4.63 7.86 9.66
C ARG A 57 3.50 8.19 10.61
N LYS A 58 2.34 8.64 10.10
CA LYS A 58 1.16 8.94 10.91
C LYS A 58 0.63 7.68 11.62
N LEU A 59 0.59 6.55 10.92
CA LEU A 59 0.22 5.26 11.51
C LEU A 59 1.16 4.89 12.66
N LEU A 60 2.48 4.88 12.41
CA LEU A 60 3.48 4.50 13.42
C LEU A 60 3.58 5.49 14.59
N LEU A 61 3.14 6.74 14.40
CA LEU A 61 3.02 7.72 15.49
C LEU A 61 1.84 7.41 16.40
N ASN A 62 0.69 7.05 15.83
CA ASN A 62 -0.57 6.91 16.56
C ASN A 62 -0.82 5.48 17.06
N TYR A 63 -0.14 4.50 16.47
CA TYR A 63 -0.32 3.10 16.83
C TYR A 63 0.44 2.77 18.11
N ASN A 64 -0.29 2.69 19.22
CA ASN A 64 0.27 2.29 20.51
C ASN A 64 0.13 0.77 20.68
N ARG A 65 1.22 0.03 20.47
CA ARG A 65 1.24 -1.43 20.52
C ARG A 65 1.26 -1.88 21.99
N LYS A 66 0.08 -1.94 22.62
CA LYS A 66 -0.10 -2.25 24.06
C LYS A 66 0.56 -3.57 24.50
N ASN A 67 0.70 -4.56 23.60
CA ASN A 67 1.30 -5.88 23.86
C ASN A 67 2.35 -6.25 22.78
N ALA A 68 3.33 -5.39 22.54
CA ALA A 68 4.38 -5.66 21.56
C ALA A 68 5.31 -6.81 22.02
N ARG A 69 4.97 -8.06 21.69
CA ARG A 69 5.93 -9.18 21.78
C ARG A 69 7.16 -8.80 20.96
N LYS A 70 8.37 -8.91 21.54
CA LYS A 70 9.63 -8.64 20.82
C LYS A 70 9.60 -9.44 19.51
N ALA A 71 9.69 -8.73 18.38
CA ALA A 71 9.73 -9.37 17.08
C ALA A 71 10.97 -10.27 17.05
N ARG A 72 10.78 -11.58 16.88
CA ARG A 72 11.90 -12.51 16.67
C ARG A 72 12.40 -12.29 15.25
N ILE A 73 13.52 -11.59 15.13
CA ILE A 73 14.20 -11.41 13.85
C ILE A 73 14.75 -12.78 13.44
N ASN A 74 14.37 -13.24 12.25
CA ASN A 74 14.91 -14.45 11.66
C ASN A 74 15.67 -14.12 10.36
N LEU A 75 16.43 -15.11 9.86
CA LEU A 75 17.23 -14.97 8.64
C LEU A 75 16.42 -14.52 7.42
N ILE A 76 15.16 -14.95 7.33
CA ILE A 76 14.27 -14.59 6.21
C ILE A 76 13.94 -13.09 6.26
N GLN A 77 13.59 -12.57 7.44
CA GLN A 77 13.31 -11.14 7.63
C GLN A 77 14.56 -10.29 7.37
N LEU A 78 15.74 -10.77 7.79
CA LEU A 78 17.00 -10.06 7.56
C LEU A 78 17.33 -10.01 6.06
N ARG A 79 17.19 -11.13 5.33
CA ARG A 79 17.35 -11.17 3.87
C ARG A 79 16.35 -10.24 3.16
N ALA A 80 15.09 -10.24 3.60
CA ALA A 80 14.05 -9.36 3.04
C ALA A 80 14.39 -7.88 3.25
N PHE A 81 14.92 -7.51 4.42
CA PHE A 81 15.40 -6.16 4.70
C PHE A 81 16.55 -5.73 3.79
N PHE A 82 17.60 -6.55 3.66
CA PHE A 82 18.71 -6.20 2.75
C PHE A 82 18.23 -6.09 1.30
N LYS A 83 17.34 -7.00 0.86
CA LYS A 83 16.71 -6.90 -0.45
C LYS A 83 15.91 -5.60 -0.62
N SER A 84 15.18 -5.14 0.41
CA SER A 84 14.44 -3.88 0.34
C SER A 84 15.39 -2.67 0.30
N VAL A 85 16.49 -2.70 1.05
CA VAL A 85 17.54 -1.66 1.01
C VAL A 85 18.15 -1.56 -0.38
N LEU A 86 18.52 -2.69 -0.99
CA LEU A 86 19.09 -2.68 -2.34
C LEU A 86 18.07 -2.18 -3.37
N ILE A 87 16.90 -2.82 -3.45
CA ILE A 87 15.91 -2.52 -4.50
C ILE A 87 15.31 -1.13 -4.30
N ILE A 88 14.71 -0.85 -3.13
CA ILE A 88 13.97 0.39 -2.90
C ILE A 88 14.93 1.54 -2.55
N GLY A 89 15.93 1.26 -1.71
CA GLY A 89 16.85 2.27 -1.19
C GLY A 89 17.89 2.75 -2.20
N MET A 90 18.23 1.97 -3.24
CA MET A 90 19.22 2.37 -4.24
C MET A 90 18.60 2.58 -5.63
N PHE A 91 17.81 1.62 -6.13
CA PHE A 91 17.44 1.58 -7.55
C PHE A 91 16.08 2.20 -7.93
N ARG A 92 15.21 2.57 -6.99
CA ARG A 92 13.83 3.00 -7.30
C ARG A 92 13.56 4.49 -7.01
N LYS A 93 12.63 5.08 -7.77
CA LYS A 93 12.22 6.51 -7.70
C LYS A 93 11.65 6.97 -6.33
N GLY A 94 11.51 6.07 -5.35
CA GLY A 94 11.06 6.35 -3.98
C GLY A 94 12.15 6.35 -2.89
N ARG A 95 13.44 6.18 -3.26
CA ARG A 95 14.55 6.01 -2.30
C ARG A 95 14.66 7.11 -1.24
N ARG A 96 14.43 8.38 -1.60
CA ARG A 96 14.50 9.51 -0.66
C ARG A 96 13.49 9.36 0.47
N GLU A 97 12.23 9.05 0.15
CA GLU A 97 11.19 8.87 1.16
C GLU A 97 11.35 7.57 1.94
N TYR A 98 11.89 6.52 1.30
CA TYR A 98 12.30 5.28 1.97
C TYR A 98 13.33 5.55 3.07
N TRP A 99 14.45 6.20 2.76
CA TRP A 99 15.49 6.52 3.73
C TRP A 99 14.99 7.44 4.83
N LYS A 100 14.21 8.49 4.47
CA LYS A 100 13.57 9.34 5.47
C LYS A 100 12.66 8.53 6.41
N LEU A 101 11.91 7.54 5.92
CA LEU A 101 11.09 6.68 6.77
C LEU A 101 11.95 5.83 7.71
N LEU A 102 12.98 5.16 7.18
CA LEU A 102 13.83 4.28 7.99
C LEU A 102 14.58 5.03 9.07
N ILE A 103 15.25 6.12 8.71
CA ILE A 103 16.00 6.98 9.65
C ILE A 103 15.03 7.51 10.72
N TRP A 104 13.90 8.09 10.31
CA TRP A 104 12.91 8.60 11.24
C TRP A 104 12.38 7.51 12.19
N THR A 105 12.10 6.32 11.68
CA THR A 105 11.58 5.21 12.51
C THR A 105 12.64 4.72 13.49
N LEU A 106 13.90 4.61 13.06
CA LEU A 106 15.01 4.18 13.89
C LEU A 106 15.18 5.10 15.12
N PHE A 107 15.06 6.42 14.94
CA PHE A 107 15.25 7.38 16.03
C PHE A 107 13.98 7.70 16.83
N LYS A 108 12.79 7.71 16.22
CA LYS A 108 11.54 8.11 16.90
C LYS A 108 10.69 6.94 17.38
N ARG A 109 10.72 5.81 16.68
CA ARG A 109 9.85 4.64 16.93
C ARG A 109 10.60 3.31 16.66
N PRO A 110 11.77 3.05 17.29
CA PRO A 110 12.61 1.89 16.95
C PRO A 110 11.90 0.54 17.07
N ARG A 111 10.94 0.41 18.00
CA ARG A 111 10.11 -0.80 18.16
C ARG A 111 9.25 -1.13 16.93
N HIS A 112 9.02 -0.17 16.05
CA HIS A 112 8.23 -0.32 14.81
C HIS A 112 9.11 -0.42 13.55
N PHE A 113 10.43 -0.60 13.69
CA PHE A 113 11.33 -0.61 12.54
C PHE A 113 11.00 -1.71 11.52
N ALA A 114 10.76 -2.95 11.99
CA ALA A 114 10.37 -4.05 11.12
C ALA A 114 9.04 -3.80 10.38
N GLU A 115 8.09 -3.15 11.06
CA GLU A 115 6.81 -2.75 10.46
C GLU A 115 7.01 -1.66 9.40
N ALA A 116 7.87 -0.67 9.66
CA ALA A 116 8.20 0.38 8.69
C ALA A 116 8.82 -0.21 7.40
N VAL A 117 9.73 -1.17 7.53
CA VAL A 117 10.30 -1.89 6.38
C VAL A 117 9.21 -2.65 5.63
N THR A 118 8.34 -3.38 6.36
CA THR A 118 7.22 -4.14 5.77
C THR A 118 6.28 -3.23 4.98
N PHE A 119 5.86 -2.11 5.58
CA PHE A 119 5.00 -1.13 4.90
C PHE A 119 5.70 -0.48 3.71
N ALA A 120 7.00 -0.22 3.78
CA ALA A 120 7.75 0.29 2.62
C ALA A 120 7.74 -0.69 1.44
N VAL A 121 7.90 -2.00 1.73
CA VAL A 121 7.80 -3.08 0.74
C VAL A 121 6.38 -3.17 0.18
N TYR A 122 5.35 -3.15 1.01
CA TYR A 122 3.94 -3.12 0.55
C TYR A 122 3.68 -1.93 -0.37
N GLY A 123 4.12 -0.72 0.01
CA GLY A 123 4.00 0.44 -0.85
C GLY A 123 4.68 0.28 -2.20
N TYR A 124 5.85 -0.36 -2.22
CA TYR A 124 6.52 -0.69 -3.48
C TYR A 124 5.69 -1.65 -4.33
N HIS A 125 5.14 -2.70 -3.74
CA HIS A 125 4.25 -3.64 -4.44
C HIS A 125 2.97 -2.96 -4.95
N TYR A 126 2.29 -2.15 -4.15
CA TYR A 126 1.08 -1.43 -4.60
C TYR A 126 1.38 -0.52 -5.79
N ARG A 127 2.50 0.21 -5.77
CA ARG A 127 2.90 1.03 -6.91
C ARG A 127 3.21 0.21 -8.17
N TYR A 128 3.67 -1.02 -8.01
CA TYR A 128 3.88 -1.94 -9.13
C TYR A 128 2.55 -2.45 -9.67
N VAL A 129 1.70 -3.01 -8.80
CA VAL A 129 0.37 -3.56 -9.15
C VAL A 129 -0.52 -2.51 -9.82
N TYR A 130 -0.58 -1.29 -9.28
CA TYR A 130 -1.38 -0.20 -9.85
C TYR A 130 -0.68 0.60 -10.95
N GLY A 131 0.48 0.15 -11.45
CA GLY A 131 1.19 0.81 -12.55
C GLY A 131 1.75 2.21 -12.23
N LEU A 132 1.74 2.64 -10.97
CA LEU A 132 2.21 3.96 -10.53
C LEU A 132 3.73 4.10 -10.58
N SER A 133 4.48 3.01 -10.72
CA SER A 133 5.95 3.04 -10.76
C SER A 133 6.53 3.70 -12.02
N LYS A 134 5.74 3.84 -13.10
CA LYS A 134 6.21 4.37 -14.39
C LYS A 134 5.85 5.84 -14.64
N LYS A 135 4.92 6.43 -13.88
CA LYS A 135 4.15 7.61 -14.30
C LYS A 135 4.73 9.00 -13.99
N ASN A 136 5.98 9.11 -13.51
CA ASN A 136 6.62 10.41 -13.21
C ASN A 136 7.98 10.51 -13.90
N SER A 137 7.98 10.59 -15.22
CA SER A 137 9.07 11.15 -16.02
C SER A 137 8.62 12.51 -16.50
#